data_AF-A0A1X2HBF8-F1
#
_entry.id   AF-A0A1X2HBF8-F1
#
_cell.length_a   1.000
_cell.length_b   1.000
_cell.length_c   1.000
_cell.angle_alpha   90.00
_cell.angle_beta   90.00
_cell.angle_gamma   90.00
#
_symmetry.space_group_name_H-M   'P 1'
#
loop_
_entity.id
_entity.type
_entity.pdbx_description
1 polymer ?
#
loop_
_entity_poly.entity_id
_entity_poly.type
_entity_poly.pdbx_seq_one_letter_code
_entity_poly.pdbx_strand_id
1 'polypeptide(L)'
;MYRTSLLWLSMVLLAGYSQQQDQTKAQDRKNTCLATAINRGFHPDFTFAIAEGESPQAACYEGCDGAQILTASRNKDSMKSLTALDTSFDFLKQVEFITEGEAYRVNHLGLDDKHGGNGLGCFSVKSGGSIAHHPMSDSACKQTKKTVCGFWQQGGADKTPATSAPVPATAVEGPDTLAGETSPTVAAPPDGSASGDGPFRLEKGHGPFAAVKDAEQVCGTKGLASITLENMQAVKQLIAAPSSSSTDTSATVVGKWNNDDYGMKGSICLLISRKDGAIYSGLCSSASQALCQS
;
A
#
# COMPACT_ATOMS: atom_id res chain seq x y z
N MET A 1 33.88 27.82 -46.15
CA MET A 1 32.97 27.98 -44.99
C MET A 1 31.80 27.01 -45.18
N TYR A 2 31.28 26.35 -44.14
CA TYR A 2 30.30 25.21 -44.14
C TYR A 2 30.89 23.81 -43.85
N ARG A 3 31.65 23.65 -42.77
CA ARG A 3 32.00 22.31 -42.24
C ARG A 3 31.78 22.11 -40.74
N THR A 4 31.32 23.13 -40.01
CA THR A 4 31.13 23.08 -38.55
C THR A 4 29.69 22.85 -38.09
N SER A 5 28.70 22.87 -38.99
CA SER A 5 27.27 22.76 -38.60
C SER A 5 26.72 21.32 -38.54
N LEU A 6 27.46 20.31 -39.02
CA LEU A 6 26.96 18.93 -39.06
C LEU A 6 27.19 18.14 -37.76
N LEU A 7 28.13 18.55 -36.90
CA LEU A 7 28.43 17.86 -35.64
C LEU A 7 27.47 18.21 -34.50
N TRP A 8 26.81 19.37 -34.56
CA TRP A 8 25.84 19.78 -33.53
C TRP A 8 24.48 19.07 -33.68
N LEU A 9 24.09 18.70 -34.90
CA LEU A 9 22.82 18.01 -35.12
C LEU A 9 22.84 16.55 -34.61
N SER A 10 24.02 15.91 -34.60
CA SER A 10 24.17 14.51 -34.18
C SER A 10 24.05 14.32 -32.67
N MET A 11 24.48 15.29 -31.85
CA MET A 11 24.40 15.18 -30.38
C MET A 11 22.99 15.41 -29.84
N VAL A 12 22.16 16.23 -30.50
CA VAL A 12 20.77 16.49 -30.07
C VAL A 12 19.87 15.28 -30.29
N LEU A 13 20.11 14.49 -31.36
CA LEU A 13 19.35 13.28 -31.66
C LEU A 13 19.60 12.12 -30.69
N LEU A 14 20.80 12.03 -30.10
CA LEU A 14 21.14 10.97 -29.14
C LEU A 14 20.59 11.24 -27.72
N ALA A 15 20.47 12.50 -27.31
CA ALA A 15 19.89 12.86 -26.00
C ALA A 15 18.36 12.66 -25.97
N GLY A 16 17.66 12.95 -27.07
CA GLY A 16 16.21 12.72 -27.18
C GLY A 16 15.81 11.24 -27.13
N TYR A 17 16.62 10.36 -27.74
CA TYR A 17 16.35 8.92 -27.78
C TYR A 17 16.45 8.25 -26.39
N SER A 18 17.37 8.73 -25.54
CA SER A 18 17.53 8.25 -24.17
C SER A 18 16.35 8.61 -23.27
N GLN A 19 15.83 9.85 -23.36
CA GLN A 19 14.69 10.27 -22.56
C GLN A 19 13.38 9.60 -22.99
N GLN A 20 13.23 9.31 -24.28
CA GLN A 20 12.03 8.63 -24.81
C GLN A 20 11.97 7.14 -24.41
N GLN A 21 13.12 6.47 -24.23
CA GLN A 21 13.17 5.09 -23.71
C GLN A 21 12.86 5.00 -22.21
N ASP A 22 13.26 6.00 -21.41
CA ASP A 22 12.91 6.03 -19.98
C ASP A 22 11.43 6.39 -19.76
N GLN A 23 10.86 7.28 -20.57
CA GLN A 23 9.44 7.60 -20.48
C GLN A 23 8.53 6.47 -20.99
N THR A 24 8.91 5.72 -22.03
CA THR A 24 8.14 4.54 -22.46
C THR A 24 8.19 3.39 -21.44
N LYS A 25 9.33 3.19 -20.75
CA LYS A 25 9.40 2.23 -19.62
C LYS A 25 8.60 2.67 -18.40
N ALA A 26 8.45 3.97 -18.15
CA ALA A 26 7.60 4.49 -17.07
C ALA A 26 6.10 4.46 -17.45
N GLN A 27 5.77 4.64 -18.73
CA GLN A 27 4.41 4.61 -19.25
C GLN A 27 3.88 3.16 -19.36
N ASP A 28 4.72 2.17 -19.70
CA ASP A 28 4.34 0.74 -19.70
C ASP A 28 4.14 0.16 -18.29
N ARG A 29 4.66 0.82 -17.24
CA ARG A 29 4.37 0.43 -15.83
C ARG A 29 2.94 0.75 -15.40
N LYS A 30 2.17 1.49 -16.20
CA LYS A 30 0.76 1.83 -15.92
C LYS A 30 -0.27 0.79 -16.38
N ASN A 31 0.15 -0.41 -16.79
CA ASN A 31 -0.76 -1.56 -16.93
C ASN A 31 -0.89 -2.35 -15.61
N THR A 32 -1.18 -1.57 -14.56
CA THR A 32 -2.26 -1.71 -13.57
C THR A 32 -2.96 -3.07 -13.47
N CYS A 33 -2.49 -3.92 -12.56
CA CYS A 33 -3.13 -5.18 -12.15
C CYS A 33 -3.29 -6.27 -13.24
N LEU A 34 -2.93 -7.52 -12.89
CA LEU A 34 -3.20 -8.70 -13.71
C LEU A 34 -4.69 -8.92 -13.96
N ALA A 35 -5.53 -8.60 -12.97
CA ALA A 35 -6.97 -8.74 -13.05
C ALA A 35 -7.65 -7.76 -12.10
N THR A 36 -8.90 -7.39 -12.39
CA THR A 36 -9.77 -6.67 -11.46
C THR A 36 -11.17 -7.29 -11.43
N ALA A 37 -11.86 -7.20 -10.29
CA ALA A 37 -13.25 -7.65 -10.13
C ALA A 37 -14.00 -6.75 -9.15
N ILE A 38 -15.30 -6.54 -9.37
CA ILE A 38 -16.16 -5.75 -8.48
C ILE A 38 -17.31 -6.63 -8.01
N ASN A 39 -17.41 -6.85 -6.70
CA ASN A 39 -18.51 -7.60 -6.11
C ASN A 39 -19.66 -6.66 -5.73
N ARG A 40 -20.48 -6.30 -6.73
CA ARG A 40 -21.62 -5.39 -6.53
C ARG A 40 -22.67 -5.90 -5.54
N GLY A 41 -22.68 -7.20 -5.22
CA GLY A 41 -23.65 -7.79 -4.29
C GLY A 41 -23.32 -7.54 -2.82
N PHE A 42 -22.02 -7.53 -2.45
CA PHE A 42 -21.59 -7.42 -1.06
C PHE A 42 -20.91 -6.08 -0.75
N HIS A 43 -20.12 -5.56 -1.69
CA HIS A 43 -19.36 -4.33 -1.52
C HIS A 43 -19.34 -3.55 -2.85
N PRO A 44 -20.39 -2.76 -3.15
CA PRO A 44 -20.53 -2.10 -4.45
C PRO A 44 -19.40 -1.11 -4.75
N ASP A 45 -18.79 -0.55 -3.71
CA ASP A 45 -17.70 0.42 -3.82
C ASP A 45 -16.32 -0.23 -3.67
N PHE A 46 -16.23 -1.57 -3.60
CA PHE A 46 -14.98 -2.28 -3.42
C PHE A 46 -14.53 -2.97 -4.71
N THR A 47 -13.31 -2.65 -5.14
CA THR A 47 -12.68 -3.32 -6.29
C THR A 47 -11.57 -4.22 -5.81
N PHE A 48 -11.63 -5.48 -6.22
CA PHE A 48 -10.58 -6.47 -6.06
C PHE A 48 -9.60 -6.35 -7.22
N ALA A 49 -8.33 -6.58 -6.95
CA ALA A 49 -7.29 -6.62 -7.96
C ALA A 49 -6.29 -7.75 -7.68
N ILE A 50 -5.64 -8.26 -8.72
CA ILE A 50 -4.47 -9.14 -8.57
C ILE A 50 -3.27 -8.38 -9.10
N ALA A 51 -2.21 -8.29 -8.30
CA ALA A 51 -0.93 -7.76 -8.72
C ALA A 51 0.14 -8.84 -8.70
N GLU A 52 1.18 -8.71 -9.51
CA GLU A 52 2.34 -9.61 -9.47
C GLU A 52 3.60 -8.84 -9.08
N GLY A 53 4.35 -9.37 -8.12
CA GLY A 53 5.64 -8.80 -7.73
C GLY A 53 6.33 -9.52 -6.59
N GLU A 54 7.62 -9.25 -6.44
CA GLU A 54 8.44 -9.82 -5.35
C GLU A 54 7.99 -9.34 -3.98
N SER A 55 7.63 -8.06 -3.88
CA SER A 55 7.04 -7.45 -2.68
C SER A 55 5.54 -7.33 -2.87
N PRO A 56 4.71 -8.05 -2.11
CA PRO A 56 3.25 -7.97 -2.21
C PRO A 56 2.71 -6.55 -2.04
N GLN A 57 3.33 -5.78 -1.15
CA GLN A 57 2.93 -4.41 -0.82
C GLN A 57 3.22 -3.50 -1.99
N ALA A 58 4.43 -3.59 -2.56
CA ALA A 58 4.77 -2.81 -3.74
C ALA A 58 3.95 -3.23 -4.96
N ALA A 59 3.67 -4.54 -5.11
CA ALA A 59 2.81 -5.04 -6.17
C ALA A 59 1.41 -4.42 -6.11
N CYS A 60 0.77 -4.39 -4.93
CA CYS A 60 -0.53 -3.75 -4.78
C CYS A 60 -0.45 -2.22 -4.90
N TYR A 61 0.49 -1.59 -4.20
CA TYR A 61 0.54 -0.13 -4.13
C TYR A 61 1.03 0.50 -5.43
N GLU A 62 2.15 0.03 -5.98
CA GLU A 62 2.74 0.57 -7.20
C GLU A 62 2.12 -0.06 -8.44
N GLY A 63 1.84 -1.37 -8.40
CA GLY A 63 1.30 -2.12 -9.54
C GLY A 63 -0.22 -2.05 -9.70
N CYS A 64 -0.94 -1.54 -8.71
CA CYS A 64 -2.40 -1.39 -8.73
C CYS A 64 -2.87 -0.04 -8.18
N ASP A 65 -2.20 1.06 -8.57
CA ASP A 65 -2.62 2.45 -8.31
C ASP A 65 -3.05 2.73 -6.86
N GLY A 66 -2.23 2.29 -5.90
CA GLY A 66 -2.45 2.50 -4.48
C GLY A 66 -3.36 1.46 -3.80
N ALA A 67 -3.63 0.32 -4.46
CA ALA A 67 -4.34 -0.78 -3.84
C ALA A 67 -3.60 -1.32 -2.60
N GLN A 68 -4.38 -1.86 -1.67
CA GLN A 68 -3.88 -2.46 -0.43
C GLN A 68 -3.95 -3.97 -0.50
N ILE A 69 -3.02 -4.67 0.16
CA ILE A 69 -3.11 -6.13 0.29
C ILE A 69 -4.37 -6.48 1.07
N LEU A 70 -5.16 -7.40 0.55
CA LEU A 70 -6.35 -7.87 1.25
C LEU A 70 -6.00 -8.78 2.42
N THR A 71 -6.85 -8.72 3.44
CA THR A 71 -6.76 -9.60 4.60
C THR A 71 -7.69 -10.80 4.43
N ALA A 72 -7.17 -12.01 4.67
CA ALA A 72 -7.91 -13.26 4.79
C ALA A 72 -7.91 -13.73 6.25
N SER A 73 -9.05 -14.23 6.72
CA SER A 73 -9.25 -14.69 8.09
C SER A 73 -9.96 -16.04 8.14
N ARG A 74 -9.61 -16.85 9.14
CA ARG A 74 -10.39 -18.08 9.46
C ARG A 74 -11.66 -17.80 10.24
N ASN A 75 -11.71 -16.68 10.96
CA ASN A 75 -12.84 -16.32 11.81
C ASN A 75 -13.86 -15.50 10.99
N LYS A 76 -14.43 -16.14 9.96
CA LYS A 76 -15.31 -15.51 8.98
C LYS A 76 -16.52 -14.83 9.63
N ASP A 77 -17.01 -15.32 10.75
CA ASP A 77 -18.23 -14.79 11.37
C ASP A 77 -18.00 -13.57 12.27
N SER A 78 -16.87 -13.52 12.97
CA SER A 78 -16.57 -12.40 13.88
C SER A 78 -15.97 -11.18 13.17
N MET A 79 -15.50 -11.32 11.93
CA MET A 79 -14.72 -10.29 11.24
C MET A 79 -15.21 -9.98 9.81
N LYS A 80 -16.48 -10.25 9.49
CA LYS A 80 -17.08 -10.00 8.16
C LYS A 80 -16.85 -8.57 7.63
N SER A 81 -16.73 -7.60 8.53
CA SER A 81 -16.44 -6.20 8.16
C SER A 81 -14.97 -5.92 7.85
N LEU A 82 -14.05 -6.77 8.31
CA LEU A 82 -12.61 -6.57 8.20
C LEU A 82 -11.98 -7.31 7.02
N THR A 83 -12.66 -8.32 6.46
CA THR A 83 -12.11 -9.17 5.40
C THR A 83 -13.04 -9.27 4.20
N ALA A 84 -13.06 -8.21 3.37
CA ALA A 84 -13.79 -8.17 2.08
C ALA A 84 -13.49 -9.39 1.18
N LEU A 85 -12.28 -9.95 1.30
CA LEU A 85 -11.87 -11.17 0.61
C LEU A 85 -12.68 -12.40 1.06
N ASP A 86 -12.89 -12.58 2.35
CA ASP A 86 -13.56 -13.78 2.88
C ASP A 86 -15.05 -13.78 2.54
N THR A 87 -15.70 -12.61 2.54
CA THR A 87 -17.10 -12.43 2.18
C THR A 87 -17.34 -12.55 0.68
N SER A 88 -16.34 -12.19 -0.13
CA SER A 88 -16.44 -12.21 -1.60
C SER A 88 -15.83 -13.45 -2.24
N PHE A 89 -15.24 -14.36 -1.46
CA PHE A 89 -14.46 -15.47 -2.01
C PHE A 89 -15.25 -16.35 -3.00
N ASP A 90 -16.49 -16.71 -2.66
CA ASP A 90 -17.33 -17.53 -3.54
C ASP A 90 -17.64 -16.82 -4.85
N PHE A 91 -17.89 -15.50 -4.81
CA PHE A 91 -18.05 -14.68 -6.01
C PHE A 91 -16.75 -14.63 -6.83
N LEU A 92 -15.61 -14.37 -6.18
CA LEU A 92 -14.31 -14.30 -6.86
C LEU A 92 -13.93 -15.63 -7.50
N LYS A 93 -14.32 -16.76 -6.90
CA LYS A 93 -14.19 -18.08 -7.52
C LYS A 93 -15.14 -18.25 -8.72
N GLN A 94 -16.40 -17.84 -8.57
CA GLN A 94 -17.42 -17.96 -9.61
C GLN A 94 -17.05 -17.20 -10.88
N VAL A 95 -16.40 -16.05 -10.76
CA VAL A 95 -15.93 -15.25 -11.90
C VAL A 95 -14.50 -15.60 -12.33
N GLU A 96 -13.96 -16.72 -11.84
CA GLU A 96 -12.60 -17.22 -12.13
C GLU A 96 -11.47 -16.21 -11.82
N PHE A 97 -11.75 -15.22 -10.97
CA PHE A 97 -10.75 -14.25 -10.51
C PHE A 97 -9.67 -14.92 -9.66
N ILE A 98 -10.06 -15.93 -8.88
CA ILE A 98 -9.14 -16.79 -8.14
C ILE A 98 -9.28 -18.20 -8.70
N THR A 99 -8.17 -18.75 -9.19
CA THR A 99 -8.14 -20.00 -9.95
C THR A 99 -7.71 -21.18 -9.09
N GLU A 100 -8.33 -22.35 -9.30
CA GLU A 100 -7.90 -23.60 -8.67
C GLU A 100 -6.46 -23.96 -9.05
N GLY A 101 -5.69 -24.49 -8.09
CA GLY A 101 -4.28 -24.85 -8.27
C GLY A 101 -3.31 -23.68 -8.08
N GLU A 102 -3.80 -22.45 -7.99
CA GLU A 102 -2.95 -21.27 -7.76
C GLU A 102 -2.86 -20.89 -6.27
N ALA A 103 -1.79 -20.16 -5.95
CA ALA A 103 -1.61 -19.52 -4.65
C ALA A 103 -1.54 -17.99 -4.80
N TYR A 104 -2.08 -17.28 -3.82
CA TYR A 104 -2.13 -15.83 -3.81
C TYR A 104 -1.71 -15.30 -2.44
N ARG A 105 -0.80 -14.34 -2.44
CA ARG A 105 -0.32 -13.66 -1.24
C ARG A 105 -1.39 -12.72 -0.71
N VAL A 106 -1.56 -12.73 0.60
CA VAL A 106 -2.54 -11.93 1.34
C VAL A 106 -1.99 -11.63 2.74
N ASN A 107 -2.62 -10.70 3.44
CA ASN A 107 -2.42 -10.57 4.87
C ASN A 107 -3.31 -11.61 5.60
N HIS A 108 -2.76 -12.32 6.56
CA HIS A 108 -3.49 -13.24 7.43
C HIS A 108 -3.85 -12.58 8.74
N LEU A 109 -5.07 -12.86 9.22
CA LEU A 109 -5.56 -12.39 10.51
C LEU A 109 -6.26 -13.51 11.27
N GLY A 110 -5.87 -13.70 12.53
CA GLY A 110 -6.43 -14.70 13.43
C GLY A 110 -6.07 -16.15 13.05
N LEU A 111 -4.98 -16.37 12.30
CA LEU A 111 -4.49 -17.72 12.02
C LEU A 111 -3.44 -18.13 13.05
N ASP A 112 -3.40 -19.42 13.36
CA ASP A 112 -2.30 -20.00 14.13
C ASP A 112 -1.04 -20.15 13.24
N ASP A 113 0.13 -20.33 13.85
CA ASP A 113 1.41 -20.35 13.14
C ASP A 113 1.48 -21.45 12.06
N LYS A 114 0.86 -22.62 12.31
CA LYS A 114 0.83 -23.74 11.34
C LYS A 114 -0.01 -23.43 10.09
N HIS A 115 -0.95 -22.48 10.19
CA HIS A 115 -1.77 -22.03 9.08
C HIS A 115 -1.34 -20.64 8.55
N GLY A 116 -0.17 -20.16 8.96
CA GLY A 116 0.41 -18.93 8.42
C GLY A 116 0.55 -17.78 9.42
N GLY A 117 0.07 -17.93 10.65
CA GLY A 117 0.14 -16.90 11.68
C GLY A 117 -0.62 -15.62 11.31
N ASN A 118 -0.38 -14.56 12.08
CA ASN A 118 -0.80 -13.21 11.70
C ASN A 118 0.26 -12.56 10.81
N GLY A 119 -0.17 -11.74 9.86
CA GLY A 119 0.72 -11.05 8.93
C GLY A 119 0.76 -11.66 7.54
N LEU A 120 1.78 -11.34 6.76
CA LEU A 120 1.89 -11.76 5.38
C LEU A 120 1.98 -13.30 5.26
N GLY A 121 1.16 -13.85 4.38
CA GLY A 121 1.15 -15.25 4.01
C GLY A 121 0.59 -15.43 2.61
N CYS A 122 0.17 -16.65 2.30
CA CYS A 122 -0.62 -16.90 1.10
C CYS A 122 -1.72 -17.91 1.37
N PHE A 123 -2.71 -17.92 0.50
CA PHE A 123 -3.64 -19.02 0.40
C PHE A 123 -3.52 -19.72 -0.95
N SER A 124 -3.71 -21.04 -0.97
CA SER A 124 -3.81 -21.83 -2.20
C SER A 124 -5.24 -22.31 -2.39
N VAL A 125 -5.75 -22.23 -3.62
CA VAL A 125 -7.06 -22.80 -3.97
C VAL A 125 -6.87 -24.26 -4.36
N LYS A 126 -7.40 -25.17 -3.54
CA LYS A 126 -7.37 -26.60 -3.80
C LYS A 126 -8.47 -26.99 -4.79
N SER A 127 -8.34 -28.20 -5.35
CA SER A 127 -9.42 -28.82 -6.13
C SER A 127 -10.72 -28.86 -5.32
N GLY A 128 -11.83 -28.46 -5.96
CA GLY A 128 -13.13 -28.29 -5.29
C GLY A 128 -13.31 -26.90 -4.66
N GLY A 129 -12.38 -25.98 -4.89
CA GLY A 129 -12.43 -24.58 -4.47
C GLY A 129 -12.24 -24.32 -2.98
N SER A 130 -11.74 -25.30 -2.22
CA SER A 130 -11.40 -25.10 -0.81
C SER A 130 -10.07 -24.33 -0.69
N ILE A 131 -9.94 -23.54 0.38
CA ILE A 131 -8.75 -22.72 0.62
C ILE A 131 -7.86 -23.40 1.66
N ALA A 132 -6.55 -23.40 1.42
CA ALA A 132 -5.56 -23.65 2.46
C ALA A 132 -4.67 -22.42 2.64
N HIS A 133 -4.47 -22.03 3.89
CA HIS A 133 -3.60 -20.92 4.28
C HIS A 133 -2.23 -21.43 4.67
N HIS A 134 -1.20 -20.69 4.31
CA HIS A 134 0.20 -21.08 4.46
C HIS A 134 1.06 -19.88 4.90
N PRO A 135 2.09 -20.10 5.75
CA PRO A 135 3.07 -19.06 6.05
C PRO A 135 3.93 -18.74 4.82
N MET A 136 4.54 -17.55 4.78
CA MET A 136 5.47 -17.17 3.69
C MET A 136 6.65 -18.13 3.50
N SER A 137 6.99 -18.95 4.51
CA SER A 137 8.03 -19.97 4.42
C SER A 137 7.62 -21.22 3.61
N ASP A 138 6.32 -21.43 3.39
CA ASP A 138 5.78 -22.55 2.61
C ASP A 138 6.17 -22.45 1.13
N SER A 139 6.34 -23.61 0.50
CA SER A 139 6.68 -23.72 -0.93
C SER A 139 5.65 -23.03 -1.84
N ALA A 140 4.36 -23.12 -1.53
CA ALA A 140 3.31 -22.47 -2.31
C ALA A 140 3.45 -20.95 -2.28
N CYS A 141 3.72 -20.37 -1.10
CA CYS A 141 3.89 -18.92 -0.94
C CYS A 141 5.17 -18.39 -1.58
N LYS A 142 6.26 -19.16 -1.50
CA LYS A 142 7.53 -18.82 -2.13
C LYS A 142 7.44 -18.79 -3.66
N GLN A 143 6.67 -19.69 -4.25
CA GLN A 143 6.55 -19.82 -5.70
C GLN A 143 5.61 -18.77 -6.30
N THR A 144 4.53 -18.42 -5.60
CA THR A 144 3.62 -17.39 -6.10
C THR A 144 4.20 -16.00 -5.95
N LYS A 145 4.00 -15.16 -6.96
CA LYS A 145 4.21 -13.71 -6.91
C LYS A 145 2.90 -12.92 -6.99
N LYS A 146 1.78 -13.63 -7.12
CA LYS A 146 0.44 -13.04 -7.23
C LYS A 146 -0.02 -12.62 -5.85
N THR A 147 -0.51 -11.40 -5.72
CA THR A 147 -1.03 -10.82 -4.47
C THR A 147 -2.46 -10.37 -4.71
N VAL A 148 -3.37 -10.71 -3.80
CA VAL A 148 -4.74 -10.18 -3.85
C VAL A 148 -4.76 -8.82 -3.20
N CYS A 149 -5.13 -7.82 -3.99
CA CYS A 149 -5.20 -6.43 -3.62
C CYS A 149 -6.66 -5.97 -3.61
N GLY A 150 -6.91 -4.82 -3.00
CA GLY A 150 -8.18 -4.14 -3.17
C GLY A 150 -8.11 -2.67 -2.78
N PHE A 151 -9.08 -1.93 -3.28
CA PHE A 151 -9.25 -0.52 -2.99
C PHE A 151 -10.74 -0.20 -2.89
N TRP A 152 -11.04 0.67 -1.94
CA TRP A 152 -12.33 1.34 -1.90
C TRP A 152 -12.30 2.41 -2.99
N GLN A 153 -13.31 2.41 -3.86
CA GLN A 153 -13.55 3.54 -4.75
C GLN A 153 -13.83 4.74 -3.83
N GLN A 154 -12.82 5.57 -3.59
CA GLN A 154 -13.02 6.86 -2.95
C GLN A 154 -13.99 7.61 -3.85
N GLY A 155 -15.18 7.91 -3.36
CA GLY A 155 -16.32 8.45 -4.12
C GLY A 155 -15.97 9.70 -4.93
N GLY A 156 -15.42 9.47 -6.11
CA GLY A 156 -15.11 10.44 -7.14
C GLY A 156 -15.49 9.79 -8.46
N ALA A 157 -16.58 10.29 -9.04
CA ALA A 157 -16.94 9.99 -10.42
C ALA A 157 -15.72 10.18 -11.33
N ASP A 158 -15.63 9.35 -12.37
CA ASP A 158 -14.71 9.48 -13.52
C ASP A 158 -13.27 8.94 -13.43
N LYS A 159 -13.04 7.84 -12.71
CA LYS A 159 -11.93 6.92 -13.06
C LYS A 159 -12.44 5.55 -13.44
N THR A 160 -12.91 5.42 -14.67
CA THR A 160 -13.23 4.14 -15.30
C THR A 160 -11.94 3.30 -15.39
N PRO A 161 -11.88 2.09 -14.81
CA PRO A 161 -10.78 1.17 -15.06
C PRO A 161 -10.76 0.86 -16.56
N ALA A 162 -9.58 0.98 -17.19
CA ALA A 162 -9.41 0.61 -18.59
C ALA A 162 -9.59 -0.92 -18.72
N THR A 163 -10.78 -1.37 -19.10
CA THR A 163 -11.01 -2.76 -19.49
C THR A 163 -10.25 -3.03 -20.79
N SER A 164 -9.12 -3.72 -20.71
CA SER A 164 -8.32 -4.09 -21.88
C SER A 164 -9.01 -5.19 -22.69
N ALA A 165 -9.71 -4.80 -23.76
CA ALA A 165 -9.95 -5.64 -24.94
C ALA A 165 -9.47 -4.87 -26.19
N PRO A 166 -8.88 -5.52 -27.21
CA PRO A 166 -8.11 -4.83 -28.25
C PRO A 166 -8.96 -4.44 -29.48
N VAL A 167 -9.21 -3.15 -29.73
CA VAL A 167 -9.63 -2.57 -31.04
C VAL A 167 -9.16 -1.09 -31.13
N PRO A 168 -8.66 -0.59 -32.29
CA PRO A 168 -7.84 0.62 -32.34
C PRO A 168 -8.66 1.92 -32.39
N ALA A 169 -8.17 2.98 -31.74
CA ALA A 169 -8.68 4.33 -31.93
C ALA A 169 -7.56 5.38 -31.94
N THR A 170 -7.77 6.32 -32.85
CA THR A 170 -6.98 7.47 -33.28
C THR A 170 -6.72 8.48 -32.15
N ALA A 171 -5.53 9.08 -32.16
CA ALA A 171 -5.05 10.06 -31.18
C ALA A 171 -5.50 11.50 -31.49
N VAL A 172 -5.70 12.29 -30.43
CA VAL A 172 -5.62 13.76 -30.44
C VAL A 172 -4.85 14.21 -29.20
N GLU A 173 -3.82 15.03 -29.43
CA GLU A 173 -2.88 15.59 -28.44
C GLU A 173 -3.39 16.88 -27.77
N GLY A 174 -2.87 17.17 -26.57
CA GLY A 174 -2.87 18.51 -25.97
C GLY A 174 -2.14 18.56 -24.61
N PRO A 175 -1.44 19.66 -24.24
CA PRO A 175 -0.18 19.60 -23.50
C PRO A 175 -0.19 20.12 -22.04
N ASP A 176 0.85 19.71 -21.32
CA ASP A 176 1.23 19.97 -19.92
C ASP A 176 1.63 21.43 -19.60
N THR A 177 1.61 21.77 -18.29
CA THR A 177 2.50 22.80 -17.71
C THR A 177 2.92 22.44 -16.28
N LEU A 178 4.24 22.53 -16.02
CA LEU A 178 4.97 22.26 -14.77
C LEU A 178 5.41 23.56 -14.07
N ALA A 179 5.54 23.53 -12.73
CA ALA A 179 6.59 24.17 -11.89
C ALA A 179 6.16 24.07 -10.40
N GLY A 180 6.99 23.87 -9.37
CA GLY A 180 8.44 23.68 -9.21
C GLY A 180 8.71 23.55 -7.69
N GLU A 181 9.59 22.63 -7.28
CA GLU A 181 9.93 22.39 -5.87
C GLU A 181 11.18 23.17 -5.44
N THR A 182 11.18 23.69 -4.21
CA THR A 182 12.37 24.18 -3.50
C THR A 182 12.50 23.46 -2.16
N SER A 183 13.70 22.97 -1.86
CA SER A 183 14.06 22.33 -0.58
C SER A 183 14.28 23.36 0.53
N PRO A 184 13.83 23.11 1.78
CA PRO A 184 14.28 23.88 2.94
C PRO A 184 15.31 23.14 3.81
N THR A 185 16.22 23.96 4.32
CA THR A 185 17.29 23.71 5.30
C THR A 185 16.74 23.25 6.66
N VAL A 186 17.38 22.24 7.25
CA VAL A 186 17.04 21.63 8.54
C VAL A 186 17.36 22.58 9.72
N ALA A 187 16.32 22.96 10.46
CA ALA A 187 16.43 23.57 11.79
C ALA A 187 16.00 22.55 12.87
N ALA A 188 16.59 22.67 14.06
CA ALA A 188 16.39 21.76 15.20
C ALA A 188 14.92 21.63 15.65
N PRO A 189 14.49 20.47 16.20
CA PRO A 189 13.10 20.21 16.56
C PRO A 189 12.60 21.09 17.71
N PRO A 190 11.34 21.58 17.66
CA PRO A 190 10.63 22.06 18.84
C PRO A 190 10.13 20.88 19.68
N ASP A 191 10.48 20.88 20.97
CA ASP A 191 10.00 19.92 21.97
C ASP A 191 8.48 20.04 22.15
N GLY A 192 7.76 19.02 21.68
CA GLY A 192 6.30 18.94 21.76
C GLY A 192 5.82 17.51 21.92
N SER A 193 6.46 16.72 22.78
CA SER A 193 6.03 15.35 23.09
C SER A 193 4.84 15.40 24.07
N ALA A 194 3.68 14.92 23.62
CA ALA A 194 2.57 14.62 24.52
C ALA A 194 2.89 13.32 25.27
N SER A 195 3.56 13.43 26.42
CA SER A 195 3.90 12.29 27.27
C SER A 195 2.69 11.86 28.09
N GLY A 196 1.98 10.81 27.68
CA GLY A 196 1.14 10.03 28.58
C GLY A 196 1.95 8.86 29.14
N ASP A 197 1.73 8.48 30.40
CA ASP A 197 2.38 7.33 31.07
C ASP A 197 1.98 5.94 30.48
N GLY A 198 1.63 5.90 29.20
CA GLY A 198 1.24 4.69 28.48
C GLY A 198 2.41 3.99 27.78
N PRO A 199 2.19 2.78 27.25
CA PRO A 199 3.20 2.04 26.49
C PRO A 199 3.57 2.68 25.15
N PHE A 200 2.86 3.74 24.75
CA PHE A 200 3.05 4.46 23.51
C PHE A 200 3.09 5.96 23.75
N ARG A 201 3.84 6.65 22.88
CA ARG A 201 3.84 8.11 22.79
C ARG A 201 3.83 8.55 21.34
N LEU A 202 3.27 9.73 21.09
CA LEU A 202 3.29 10.35 19.76
C LEU A 202 4.48 11.30 19.69
N GLU A 203 5.29 11.12 18.65
CA GLU A 203 6.39 12.03 18.35
C GLU A 203 6.14 12.71 17.01
N LYS A 204 6.37 14.02 16.96
CA LYS A 204 6.22 14.81 15.73
C LYS A 204 7.50 14.76 14.91
N GLY A 205 7.36 14.55 13.60
CA GLY A 205 8.45 14.81 12.67
C GLY A 205 8.69 16.31 12.48
N HIS A 206 9.84 16.67 11.90
CA HIS A 206 10.13 18.04 11.42
C HIS A 206 9.25 18.46 10.22
N GLY A 207 8.43 17.55 9.72
CA GLY A 207 7.53 17.69 8.59
C GLY A 207 6.90 16.32 8.28
N PRO A 208 6.26 16.17 7.11
CA PRO A 208 5.86 14.86 6.62
C PRO A 208 7.07 13.94 6.42
N PHE A 209 6.93 12.65 6.71
CA PHE A 209 8.02 11.70 6.54
C PHE A 209 8.22 11.36 5.05
N ALA A 210 9.46 11.35 4.55
CA ALA A 210 9.74 10.90 3.19
C ALA A 210 9.85 9.37 3.13
N ALA A 211 10.32 8.74 4.20
CA ALA A 211 10.51 7.30 4.30
C ALA A 211 10.27 6.76 5.72
N VAL A 212 10.12 5.43 5.82
CA VAL A 212 9.98 4.71 7.12
C VAL A 212 11.12 5.07 8.08
N LYS A 213 12.35 5.19 7.56
CA LYS A 213 13.53 5.54 8.36
C LYS A 213 13.44 6.89 9.05
N ASP A 214 12.73 7.86 8.46
CA ASP A 214 12.56 9.18 9.05
C ASP A 214 11.67 9.08 10.30
N ALA A 215 10.61 8.26 10.22
CA ALA A 215 9.73 7.98 11.35
C ALA A 215 10.45 7.16 12.44
N GLU A 216 11.27 6.16 12.05
CA GLU A 216 12.12 5.40 12.98
C GLU A 216 13.11 6.31 13.71
N GLN A 217 13.73 7.26 12.99
CA GLN A 217 14.69 8.20 13.56
C GLN A 217 14.07 9.06 14.65
N VAL A 218 12.83 9.51 14.46
CA VAL A 218 12.08 10.28 15.46
C VAL A 218 11.80 9.46 16.72
N CYS A 219 11.53 8.16 16.59
CA CYS A 219 11.36 7.27 17.74
C CYS A 219 12.68 6.82 18.41
N GLY A 220 13.83 7.09 17.79
CA GLY A 220 15.15 6.75 18.31
C GLY A 220 15.30 5.28 18.67
N THR A 221 15.95 4.99 19.80
CA THR A 221 16.23 3.61 20.24
C THR A 221 15.01 2.82 20.69
N LYS A 222 13.86 3.49 20.91
CA LYS A 222 12.60 2.83 21.28
C LYS A 222 11.93 2.18 20.07
N GLY A 223 12.17 2.73 18.89
CA GLY A 223 11.57 2.27 17.65
C GLY A 223 10.06 2.57 17.58
N LEU A 224 9.52 2.29 16.40
CA LEU A 224 8.10 2.45 16.12
C LEU A 224 7.26 1.45 16.93
N ALA A 225 6.04 1.85 17.25
CA ALA A 225 5.10 1.06 18.03
C ALA A 225 4.66 -0.22 17.30
N SER A 226 4.53 -1.30 18.07
CA SER A 226 3.91 -2.55 17.64
C SER A 226 2.49 -2.63 18.20
N ILE A 227 1.51 -2.36 17.35
CA ILE A 227 0.10 -2.36 17.72
C ILE A 227 -0.44 -3.79 17.60
N THR A 228 -1.23 -4.20 18.58
CA THR A 228 -1.97 -5.47 18.59
C THR A 228 -3.44 -5.20 18.86
N LEU A 229 -4.30 -6.20 18.62
CA LEU A 229 -5.72 -6.08 18.97
C LEU A 229 -5.93 -5.71 20.46
N GLU A 230 -5.09 -6.24 21.35
CA GLU A 230 -5.16 -6.02 22.80
C GLU A 230 -4.88 -4.57 23.20
N ASN A 231 -3.97 -3.89 22.49
CA ASN A 231 -3.54 -2.53 22.83
C ASN A 231 -4.16 -1.44 21.94
N MET A 232 -4.91 -1.82 20.90
CA MET A 232 -5.56 -0.91 19.96
C MET A 232 -6.45 0.14 20.64
N GLN A 233 -7.14 -0.21 21.74
CA GLN A 233 -7.97 0.76 22.45
C GLN A 233 -7.17 1.89 23.10
N ALA A 234 -5.99 1.58 23.67
CA ALA A 234 -5.09 2.58 24.22
C ALA A 234 -4.52 3.49 23.11
N VAL A 235 -4.16 2.89 21.96
CA VAL A 235 -3.71 3.66 20.80
C VAL A 235 -4.80 4.60 20.30
N LYS A 236 -6.04 4.13 20.18
CA LYS A 236 -7.19 4.96 19.75
C LYS A 236 -7.40 6.17 20.67
N GLN A 237 -7.26 5.99 21.98
CA GLN A 237 -7.36 7.10 22.93
C GLN A 237 -6.22 8.12 22.75
N LEU A 238 -5.00 7.64 22.53
CA LEU A 238 -3.83 8.49 22.32
C LEU A 238 -3.93 9.30 21.02
N ILE A 239 -4.33 8.69 19.91
CA ILE A 239 -4.43 9.37 18.60
C ILE A 239 -5.66 10.31 18.50
N ALA A 240 -6.72 10.01 19.25
CA ALA A 240 -7.93 10.84 19.31
C ALA A 240 -7.75 12.09 20.18
N ALA A 241 -6.67 12.18 20.96
CA ALA A 241 -6.37 13.37 21.73
C ALA A 241 -6.28 14.60 20.79
N PRO A 242 -6.97 15.71 21.11
CA PRO A 242 -7.02 16.87 20.24
C PRO A 242 -5.61 17.41 19.99
N SER A 243 -5.16 17.37 18.73
CA SER A 243 -3.93 18.04 18.34
C SER A 243 -4.20 19.54 18.33
N SER A 244 -3.36 20.31 19.01
CA SER A 244 -3.45 21.76 19.07
C SER A 244 -3.19 22.48 17.73
N SER A 245 -2.86 21.76 16.66
CA SER A 245 -2.62 22.29 15.32
C SER A 245 -3.63 21.79 14.29
N SER A 246 -4.27 22.73 13.58
CA SER A 246 -5.26 22.49 12.51
C SER A 246 -4.67 21.96 11.19
N THR A 247 -3.35 21.85 11.09
CA THR A 247 -2.61 21.35 9.92
C THR A 247 -2.11 19.91 10.08
N ASP A 248 -2.49 19.23 11.18
CA ASP A 248 -2.03 17.87 11.43
C ASP A 248 -2.60 16.94 10.35
N THR A 249 -1.70 16.28 9.62
CA THR A 249 -2.08 15.24 8.68
C THR A 249 -2.89 14.16 9.41
N SER A 250 -3.84 13.55 8.71
CA SER A 250 -4.82 12.64 9.32
C SER A 250 -4.24 11.29 9.76
N ALA A 251 -2.95 11.03 9.52
CA ALA A 251 -2.33 9.73 9.74
C ALA A 251 -1.08 9.79 10.63
N THR A 252 -0.83 8.69 11.31
CA THR A 252 0.35 8.47 12.16
C THR A 252 1.09 7.22 11.67
N VAL A 253 2.42 7.29 11.53
CA VAL A 253 3.24 6.13 11.18
C VAL A 253 3.35 5.18 12.38
N VAL A 254 3.18 3.89 12.13
CA VAL A 254 3.31 2.83 13.13
C VAL A 254 4.29 1.77 12.61
N GLY A 255 4.88 1.00 13.51
CA GLY A 255 5.93 0.04 13.14
C GLY A 255 5.36 -1.30 12.71
N LYS A 256 4.44 -1.83 13.53
CA LYS A 256 3.81 -3.12 13.30
C LYS A 256 2.33 -3.12 13.64
N TRP A 257 1.59 -4.00 12.98
CA TRP A 257 0.22 -4.34 13.33
C TRP A 257 0.09 -5.87 13.45
N ASN A 258 -0.42 -6.34 14.57
CA ASN A 258 -0.51 -7.76 14.93
C ASN A 258 0.82 -8.53 14.72
N ASN A 259 1.91 -7.92 15.19
CA ASN A 259 3.28 -8.44 15.13
C ASN A 259 3.94 -8.48 13.74
N ASP A 260 3.30 -7.93 12.72
CA ASP A 260 3.86 -7.82 11.37
C ASP A 260 4.17 -6.35 11.02
N ASP A 261 5.35 -6.10 10.45
CA ASP A 261 5.74 -4.80 9.86
C ASP A 261 5.27 -4.66 8.41
N TYR A 262 4.65 -5.71 7.86
CA TYR A 262 4.18 -5.78 6.49
C TYR A 262 5.29 -5.52 5.48
N GLY A 263 6.55 -5.79 5.81
CA GLY A 263 7.69 -5.53 4.94
C GLY A 263 7.79 -4.07 4.47
N MET A 264 7.24 -3.11 5.25
CA MET A 264 7.23 -1.70 4.89
C MET A 264 8.65 -1.17 4.79
N LYS A 265 8.96 -0.52 3.67
CA LYS A 265 10.30 0.00 3.36
C LYS A 265 10.20 1.18 2.41
N GLY A 266 11.24 2.02 2.42
CA GLY A 266 11.30 3.19 1.55
C GLY A 266 10.19 4.18 1.89
N SER A 267 9.46 4.64 0.88
CA SER A 267 8.41 5.65 0.99
C SER A 267 7.03 5.11 1.39
N ILE A 268 6.88 3.79 1.56
CA ILE A 268 5.62 3.16 1.99
C ILE A 268 5.70 2.84 3.47
N CYS A 269 4.75 3.38 4.24
CA CYS A 269 4.63 3.23 5.68
C CYS A 269 3.34 2.50 6.05
N LEU A 270 3.35 1.84 7.22
CA LEU A 270 2.14 1.43 7.91
C LEU A 270 1.60 2.64 8.66
N LEU A 271 0.34 2.99 8.39
CA LEU A 271 -0.32 4.20 8.87
C LEU A 271 -1.54 3.84 9.70
N ILE A 272 -1.80 4.61 10.76
CA ILE A 272 -3.08 4.61 11.47
C ILE A 272 -3.80 5.94 11.25
N SER A 273 -5.04 5.87 10.77
CA SER A 273 -5.91 7.03 10.60
C SER A 273 -6.37 7.54 11.96
N ARG A 274 -6.21 8.84 12.21
CA ARG A 274 -6.69 9.49 13.43
C ARG A 274 -8.22 9.61 13.50
N LYS A 275 -8.89 9.54 12.35
CA LYS A 275 -10.35 9.71 12.26
C LYS A 275 -11.12 8.51 12.80
N ASP A 276 -10.67 7.31 12.48
CA ASP A 276 -11.37 6.05 12.74
C ASP A 276 -10.48 4.96 13.36
N GLY A 277 -9.17 5.22 13.48
CA GLY A 277 -8.20 4.26 13.97
C GLY A 277 -7.94 3.10 13.00
N ALA A 278 -8.30 3.26 11.72
CA ALA A 278 -8.02 2.24 10.71
C ALA A 278 -6.51 2.16 10.43
N ILE A 279 -5.97 0.94 10.37
CA ILE A 279 -4.58 0.69 10.01
C ILE A 279 -4.52 0.30 8.53
N TYR A 280 -3.61 0.92 7.77
CA TYR A 280 -3.46 0.71 6.34
C TYR A 280 -2.04 1.02 5.86
N SER A 281 -1.67 0.53 4.69
CA SER A 281 -0.41 0.90 4.02
C SER A 281 -0.60 2.15 3.16
N GLY A 282 0.33 3.09 3.20
CA GLY A 282 0.30 4.30 2.36
C GLY A 282 1.63 5.03 2.30
N LEU A 283 1.66 6.21 1.66
CA LEU A 283 2.88 7.02 1.60
C LEU A 283 3.23 7.57 2.98
N CYS A 284 4.49 7.47 3.37
CA CYS A 284 5.00 8.08 4.60
C CYS A 284 4.73 9.59 4.66
N SER A 285 4.67 10.26 3.50
CA SER A 285 4.40 11.70 3.39
C SER A 285 2.96 12.09 3.73
N SER A 286 2.09 11.09 3.95
CA SER A 286 0.72 11.31 4.45
C SER A 286 0.68 11.48 5.97
N ALA A 287 1.81 11.31 6.66
CA ALA A 287 1.90 11.40 8.11
C ALA A 287 3.01 12.37 8.55
N SER A 288 2.72 13.16 9.58
CA SER A 288 3.65 14.07 10.26
C SER A 288 3.99 13.62 11.69
N GLN A 289 3.44 12.48 12.12
CA GLN A 289 3.62 11.92 13.45
C GLN A 289 3.94 10.43 13.39
N ALA A 290 4.80 9.98 14.30
CA ALA A 290 5.11 8.58 14.51
C ALA A 290 4.59 8.15 15.88
N LEU A 291 4.02 6.94 15.95
CA LEU A 291 3.68 6.30 17.21
C LEU A 291 4.91 5.50 17.66
N CYS A 292 5.52 5.92 18.76
CA CYS A 292 6.73 5.32 19.30
C CYS A 292 6.42 4.46 20.53
N GLN A 293 7.26 3.47 20.79
CA GLN A 293 7.24 2.78 22.08
C GLN A 293 7.78 3.71 23.18
N SER A 294 7.19 3.66 24.36
CA SER A 294 7.62 4.49 25.51
C SER A 294 8.95 4.04 26.11
#